data_AF-A0A411Z591-F1
#
_entry.id   AF-A0A411Z591-F1
#
_cell.length_a   1.000
_cell.length_b   1.000
_cell.length_c   1.000
_cell.angle_alpha   90.00
_cell.angle_beta   90.00
_cell.angle_gamma   90.00
#
_symmetry.space_group_name_H-M   'P 1'
#
loop_
_entity.id
_entity.type
_entity.pdbx_description
1 polymer ?
#
loop_
_entity_poly.entity_id
_entity_poly.type
_entity_poly.pdbx_seq_one_letter_code
_entity_poly.pdbx_strand_id
1 'polypeptide(L)' 'MEILGLLIPVSLILGGLGLAAFFWAMRTKQFDDPEGDANRILTKEYDDKPKPDAPDVRKS' A
#
# COMPACT_ATOMS: atom_id res chain seq x y z
N MET A 1 23.05 -36.79 -9.28
CA MET A 1 23.75 -35.94 -8.28
C MET A 1 23.94 -34.51 -8.78
N GLU A 2 24.15 -34.27 -10.07
CA GLU A 2 24.22 -32.92 -10.69
C GLU A 2 23.05 -31.98 -10.33
N ILE A 3 21.81 -32.50 -10.38
CA ILE A 3 20.62 -31.65 -10.22
C ILE A 3 20.47 -31.08 -8.79
N LEU A 4 20.91 -31.81 -7.77
CA LEU A 4 20.93 -31.32 -6.40
C LEU A 4 21.90 -30.13 -6.25
N GLY A 5 23.03 -30.19 -6.96
CA GLY A 5 24.00 -29.09 -7.00
C GLY A 5 23.44 -27.80 -7.60
N LEU A 6 22.46 -27.89 -8.51
CA LEU A 6 21.75 -26.74 -9.07
C LEU A 6 20.54 -26.31 -8.21
N LEU A 7 19.76 -27.27 -7.71
CA LEU A 7 18.51 -26.98 -7.00
C LEU A 7 18.73 -26.37 -5.62
N ILE A 8 19.79 -26.75 -4.91
CA ILE A 8 20.13 -26.17 -3.60
C ILE A 8 20.39 -24.66 -3.70
N PRO A 9 21.32 -24.16 -4.54
CA PRO A 9 21.56 -22.72 -4.64
C PRO A 9 20.35 -21.97 -5.20
N VAL A 10 19.64 -22.53 -6.18
CA VAL A 10 18.42 -21.90 -6.71
C VAL A 10 17.36 -21.73 -5.61
N SER A 11 17.15 -22.76 -4.78
CA SER A 11 16.17 -22.70 -3.68
C SER A 11 16.58 -21.69 -2.61
N LEU A 12 17.87 -21.61 -2.27
CA LEU A 12 18.39 -20.62 -1.33
C LEU A 12 18.22 -19.19 -1.84
N ILE A 13 18.47 -18.96 -3.13
CA ILE A 13 18.26 -17.65 -3.77
C ILE A 13 16.77 -17.29 -3.75
N LEU A 14 15.89 -18.21 -4.16
CA LEU A 14 14.43 -17.97 -4.16
C LEU A 14 13.89 -17.71 -2.75
N GLY A 15 14.33 -18.48 -1.75
CA GLY A 15 13.97 -18.25 -0.35
C GLY A 15 14.49 -16.90 0.16
N GLY A 16 15.74 -16.55 -0.17
CA GLY A 16 16.34 -15.27 0.19
C GLY A 16 15.64 -14.07 -0.44
N LEU A 17 15.26 -14.16 -1.73
CA LEU A 17 14.47 -13.15 -2.42
C LEU A 17 13.09 -12.98 -1.79
N GLY A 18 12.42 -14.08 -1.45
CA GLY A 18 11.12 -14.05 -0.75
C GLY A 18 11.21 -13.37 0.61
N LEU A 19 12.24 -13.71 1.41
CA LEU A 19 12.51 -13.06 2.69
C LEU A 19 12.80 -11.56 2.51
N ALA A 20 13.66 -11.19 1.56
CA ALA A 20 13.97 -9.79 1.29
C ALA A 20 12.74 -8.99 0.87
N ALA A 21 11.89 -9.56 0.00
CA ALA A 21 10.62 -8.95 -0.40
C ALA A 21 9.66 -8.81 0.78
N PHE A 22 9.60 -9.80 1.67
CA PHE A 22 8.78 -9.76 2.89
C PHE A 22 9.22 -8.63 3.84
N PHE A 23 10.53 -8.50 4.10
CA PHE A 23 11.06 -7.39 4.91
C PHE A 23 10.86 -6.04 4.24
N TRP A 24 11.00 -5.96 2.91
CA TRP A 24 10.71 -4.74 2.15
C TRP A 24 9.23 -4.34 2.30
N ALA A 25 8.29 -5.27 2.15
CA ALA A 25 6.85 -5.04 2.30
C ALA A 25 6.47 -4.58 3.72
N MET A 26 7.08 -5.16 4.76
CA MET A 26 6.87 -4.68 6.14
C MET A 26 7.42 -3.26 6.35
N ARG A 27 8.57 -2.94 5.73
CA ARG A 27 9.22 -1.63 5.89
C ARG A 27 8.57 -0.53 5.05
N THR A 28 8.00 -0.86 3.89
CA THR A 28 7.41 0.14 2.99
C THR A 28 6.15 0.78 3.53
N LYS A 29 5.64 0.38 4.71
CA LYS A 29 4.45 0.97 5.33
C LYS A 29 3.35 1.23 4.28
N GLN A 30 3.14 0.27 3.39
CA GLN A 30 2.01 0.34 2.44
C GLN A 30 0.65 0.37 3.17
N PHE A 31 0.67 0.25 4.51
CA PHE A 31 -0.45 0.39 5.43
C PHE A 31 -0.53 1.76 6.16
N ASP A 32 0.29 2.76 5.85
CA ASP A 32 0.11 4.11 6.44
C ASP A 32 -1.06 4.90 5.80
N ASP A 33 -1.66 4.42 4.70
CA ASP A 33 -2.83 5.05 4.05
C ASP A 33 -4.00 4.15 3.53
N PRO A 34 -4.16 2.84 3.87
CA PRO A 34 -5.43 2.14 3.66
C PRO A 34 -6.53 2.65 4.59
N GLU A 35 -6.17 3.14 5.78
CA GLU A 35 -7.13 3.75 6.73
C GLU A 35 -7.63 5.11 6.24
N GLY A 36 -6.82 5.89 5.49
CA GLY A 36 -7.26 7.16 4.92
C GLY A 36 -8.33 7.00 3.84
N ASP A 37 -8.16 6.01 2.96
CA ASP A 37 -9.14 5.68 1.91
C ASP A 37 -10.42 5.06 2.50
N ALA A 38 -10.30 4.20 3.52
CA ALA A 38 -11.44 3.63 4.24
C ALA A 38 -12.21 4.68 5.08
N ASN A 39 -11.50 5.61 5.74
CA ASN A 39 -12.13 6.72 6.46
C ASN A 39 -12.88 7.66 5.52
N ARG A 40 -12.46 7.79 4.27
CA ARG A 40 -13.15 8.60 3.26
C ARG A 40 -14.45 7.97 2.76
N ILE A 41 -14.57 6.64 2.80
CA ILE A 41 -15.82 5.92 2.52
C ILE A 41 -16.81 5.96 3.69
N LEU A 42 -16.30 6.09 4.93
CA LEU A 42 -17.14 6.15 6.14
C LEU A 42 -17.50 7.57 6.59
N THR A 43 -16.87 8.60 6.02
CA THR A 43 -17.17 10.00 6.33
C THR A 43 -18.47 10.42 5.62
N LYS A 44 -19.57 10.33 6.36
CA LYS A 44 -20.92 10.77 5.94
C LYS A 44 -21.09 12.29 5.87
N GLU A 45 -20.05 13.06 6.15
CA GLU A 45 -20.10 14.52 6.34
C GLU A 45 -20.66 15.27 5.11
N TYR A 46 -20.61 14.64 3.94
CA TYR A 46 -21.14 15.18 2.68
C TYR A 46 -22.04 14.19 1.91
N ASP A 47 -22.51 13.12 2.56
CA ASP A 47 -23.36 12.10 1.91
C ASP A 47 -24.72 12.69 1.51
N ASP A 48 -25.25 13.58 2.34
CA ASP A 48 -26.52 14.27 2.12
C ASP A 48 -26.39 15.58 1.32
N LYS A 49 -25.19 16.19 1.32
CA LYS A 49 -24.96 17.52 0.70
C LYS A 49 -23.49 17.65 0.24
N PRO A 50 -23.23 18.08 -1.01
CA PRO A 50 -21.88 18.35 -1.47
C PRO A 50 -21.22 19.43 -0.61
N LYS A 51 -19.89 19.36 -0.49
CA LYS A 51 -19.09 20.37 0.22
C LYS A 51 -19.41 21.76 -0.35
N PRO A 52 -19.68 22.77 0.49
CA PRO A 52 -19.94 24.12 0.01
C PRO A 52 -18.75 24.58 -0.83
N ASP A 53 -19.02 25.04 -2.05
CA ASP A 53 -18.01 25.65 -2.90
C ASP A 53 -17.33 26.77 -2.09
N ALA A 54 -15.99 26.72 -2.01
CA ALA A 54 -15.23 27.71 -1.26
C ALA A 54 -15.69 29.12 -1.66
N PRO A 55 -15.85 30.05 -0.69
CA PRO A 55 -16.42 31.36 -0.98
C PRO A 55 -15.63 32.01 -2.12
N ASP A 56 -16.33 32.36 -3.20
CA ASP A 56 -15.74 33.00 -4.35
C ASP A 56 -15.15 34.34 -3.93
N VAL A 57 -13.84 34.34 -3.65
CA VAL A 57 -13.04 35.51 -3.27
C VAL A 57 -13.00 36.56 -4.39
N ARG A 58 -13.70 36.35 -5.51
CA ARG A 58 -13.73 37.24 -6.70
C ARG A 58 -15.00 38.09 -6.83
N LYS A 59 -15.81 38.24 -5.79
CA LYS A 59 -16.83 39.31 -5.77
C LYS A 59 -16.62 40.23 -4.57
N SER A 60 -15.69 41.18 -4.75
CA SER A 60 -15.61 42.44 -4.00
C SER A 60 -16.13 43.57 -4.86
#